data_AF-X1DU94-F1
#
_entry.id   AF-X1DU94-F1
#
_cell.length_a   1.000
_cell.length_b   1.000
_cell.length_c   1.000
_cell.angle_alpha   90.00
_cell.angle_beta   90.00
_cell.angle_gamma   90.00
#
_symmetry.space_group_name_H-M   'P 1'
#
loop_
_entity.id
_entity.type
_entity.pdbx_description
1 polymer ?
#
loop_
_entity_poly.entity_id
_entity_poly.type
_entity_poly.pdbx_seq_one_letter_code
_entity_poly.pdbx_strand_id
1 'polypeptide(L)'
;GCSNCEHKEEKTIKQRLLAKFKGDIQEESCPKCGSNSFKVIEIISLIEELGEIAESTGTKVEILSTETEEGEMLHSTFGGVAAILRYKIDY
;
A
#
# COMPACT_ATOMS: atom_id res chain seq x y z
N GLY A 1 14.79 -0.51 -0.25
CA GLY A 1 15.74 0.56 0.10
C GLY A 1 17.17 0.07 -0.02
N CYS A 2 18.08 0.89 -0.54
CA CYS A 2 19.51 0.59 -0.71
C CYS A 2 20.36 1.35 0.31
N SER A 3 21.20 0.65 1.08
CA SER A 3 22.09 1.31 2.05
C SER A 3 23.35 1.94 1.43
N ASN A 4 23.64 1.70 0.15
CA ASN A 4 24.83 2.23 -0.52
C ASN A 4 24.59 3.56 -1.25
N CYS A 5 23.37 3.78 -1.79
CA CYS A 5 23.04 4.96 -2.61
C CYS A 5 21.73 5.65 -2.20
N GLU A 6 21.17 5.26 -1.05
CA GLU A 6 19.95 5.80 -0.45
C GLU A 6 18.67 5.69 -1.31
N HIS A 7 18.72 4.92 -2.40
CA HIS A 7 17.55 4.66 -3.24
C HIS A 7 16.44 3.96 -2.43
N LYS A 8 15.24 4.53 -2.45
CA LYS A 8 14.03 3.97 -1.82
C LYS A 8 12.94 3.83 -2.87
N GLU A 9 12.19 2.75 -2.75
CA GLU A 9 11.01 2.46 -3.57
C GLU A 9 9.93 1.94 -2.65
N GLU A 10 8.70 2.24 -3.01
CA GLU A 10 7.49 1.76 -2.36
C GLU A 10 6.67 0.97 -3.37
N LYS A 11 6.09 -0.15 -2.94
CA LYS A 11 5.27 -1.01 -3.79
C LYS A 11 4.10 -1.57 -2.98
N THR A 12 2.89 -1.32 -3.44
CA THR A 12 1.68 -1.99 -2.91
C THR A 12 1.58 -3.40 -3.46
N ILE A 13 1.54 -4.39 -2.58
CA ILE A 13 1.51 -5.81 -2.96
C ILE A 13 0.41 -6.56 -2.21
N LYS A 14 -0.24 -7.51 -2.90
CA LYS A 14 -1.23 -8.39 -2.26
C LYS A 14 -0.54 -9.23 -1.19
N GLN A 15 -1.15 -9.35 -0.01
CA GLN A 15 -0.57 -10.05 1.14
C GLN A 15 -0.10 -11.47 0.81
N ARG A 16 -0.85 -12.22 -0.03
CA ARG A 16 -0.46 -13.56 -0.49
C ARG A 16 0.85 -13.63 -1.28
N LEU A 17 1.30 -12.51 -1.85
CA LEU A 17 2.53 -12.40 -2.63
C LEU A 17 3.70 -11.85 -1.79
N LEU A 18 3.45 -11.41 -0.56
CA LEU A 18 4.46 -10.76 0.29
C LEU A 18 5.67 -11.64 0.55
N ALA A 19 5.48 -12.91 0.85
CA ALA A 19 6.58 -13.85 1.08
C ALA A 19 7.47 -14.00 -0.17
N LYS A 20 6.84 -14.17 -1.35
CA LYS A 20 7.56 -14.26 -2.63
C LYS A 20 8.33 -12.97 -2.93
N PHE A 21 7.66 -11.83 -2.82
CA PHE A 21 8.26 -10.52 -3.08
C PHE A 21 9.48 -10.24 -2.19
N LYS A 22 9.43 -10.62 -0.91
CA LYS A 22 10.60 -10.53 -0.03
C LYS A 22 11.78 -11.37 -0.52
N GLY A 23 11.52 -12.58 -1.01
CA GLY A 23 12.53 -13.46 -1.59
C GLY A 23 13.15 -12.83 -2.85
N ASP A 24 12.30 -12.40 -3.78
CA ASP A 24 12.74 -11.76 -5.03
C ASP A 24 13.65 -10.54 -4.75
N ILE A 25 13.26 -9.66 -3.82
CA ILE A 25 14.06 -8.47 -3.44
C ILE A 25 15.41 -8.82 -2.79
N GLN A 26 15.53 -9.95 -2.10
CA GLN A 26 16.81 -10.36 -1.51
C GLN A 26 17.83 -10.79 -2.58
N GLU A 27 17.36 -11.26 -3.73
CA GLU A 27 18.20 -11.69 -4.85
C GLU A 27 18.48 -10.55 -5.85
N GLU A 28 17.71 -9.47 -5.82
CA GLU A 28 17.87 -8.31 -6.71
C GLU A 28 19.01 -7.36 -6.28
N SER A 29 19.82 -6.92 -7.25
CA SER A 29 20.74 -5.80 -7.07
C SER A 29 20.01 -4.47 -7.15
N CYS A 30 20.52 -3.44 -6.47
CA CYS A 30 19.92 -2.11 -6.49
C CYS A 30 19.81 -1.55 -7.93
N PRO A 31 18.61 -1.13 -8.39
CA PRO A 31 18.42 -0.66 -9.76
C PRO A 31 19.16 0.66 -10.06
N LYS A 32 19.53 1.42 -9.02
CA LYS A 32 20.22 2.72 -9.17
C LYS A 32 21.75 2.59 -9.21
N CYS A 33 22.34 1.67 -8.46
CA CYS A 33 23.81 1.59 -8.33
C CYS A 33 24.40 0.18 -8.43
N GLY A 34 23.58 -0.84 -8.72
CA GLY A 34 24.03 -2.23 -8.95
C GLY A 34 24.54 -2.97 -7.70
N SER A 35 24.46 -2.38 -6.50
CA SER A 35 24.93 -3.02 -5.27
C SER A 35 23.93 -4.03 -4.72
N ASN A 36 24.41 -5.10 -4.09
CA ASN A 36 23.59 -6.13 -3.43
C ASN A 36 23.06 -5.72 -2.04
N SER A 37 23.04 -4.41 -1.74
CA SER A 37 22.53 -3.86 -0.49
C SER A 37 21.08 -3.38 -0.59
N PHE A 38 20.33 -3.85 -1.59
CA PHE A 38 18.92 -3.53 -1.75
C PHE A 38 18.07 -4.51 -0.94
N LYS A 39 17.21 -3.98 -0.07
CA LYS A 39 16.39 -4.80 0.83
C LYS A 39 15.07 -4.15 1.15
N VAL A 40 14.10 -4.97 1.56
CA VAL A 40 12.88 -4.47 2.20
C VAL A 40 13.27 -3.89 3.56
N ILE A 41 12.91 -2.62 3.79
CA ILE A 41 13.22 -1.92 5.04
C ILE A 41 11.98 -1.71 5.93
N GLU A 42 10.79 -1.75 5.33
CA GLU A 42 9.53 -1.46 6.01
C GLU A 42 8.39 -2.18 5.29
N ILE A 43 7.38 -2.57 6.06
CA ILE A 43 6.14 -3.17 5.59
C ILE A 43 5.05 -2.63 6.50
N ILE A 44 4.14 -1.87 5.91
CA ILE A 44 2.95 -1.35 6.57
C ILE A 44 1.72 -1.96 5.90
N SER A 45 0.66 -2.20 6.66
CA SER A 45 -0.60 -2.64 6.06
C SER A 45 -1.29 -1.46 5.38
N LEU A 46 -2.06 -1.73 4.32
CA LEU A 46 -2.82 -0.69 3.63
C LEU A 46 -3.80 0.04 4.57
N ILE A 47 -4.35 -0.66 5.58
CA ILE A 47 -5.26 -0.07 6.55
C ILE A 47 -4.53 0.94 7.46
N GLU A 48 -3.34 0.58 7.95
CA GLU A 48 -2.52 1.49 8.77
C GLU A 48 -2.08 2.71 7.98
N GLU A 49 -1.55 2.51 6.76
CA GLU A 49 -1.10 3.60 5.89
C GLU A 49 -2.24 4.58 5.57
N LEU A 50 -3.40 4.07 5.16
CA LEU A 50 -4.58 4.91 4.92
C LEU A 50 -5.09 5.58 6.20
N GLY A 51 -4.97 4.92 7.35
CA GLY A 51 -5.27 5.48 8.66
C GLY A 51 -4.40 6.68 9.00
N GLU A 52 -3.09 6.57 8.82
CA GLU A 52 -2.14 7.67 9.05
C GLU A 52 -2.39 8.87 8.12
N ILE A 53 -2.70 8.60 6.84
CA ILE A 53 -3.09 9.64 5.88
C ILE A 53 -4.41 10.29 6.32
N ALA A 54 -5.38 9.51 6.77
CA ALA A 54 -6.67 10.03 7.20
C ALA A 54 -6.54 10.90 8.46
N GLU A 55 -5.77 10.47 9.45
CA GLU A 55 -5.48 11.25 10.66
C GLU A 55 -4.79 12.57 10.34
N SER A 56 -3.72 12.53 9.52
CA SER A 56 -2.95 13.74 9.15
C SER A 56 -3.76 14.74 8.31
N THR A 57 -4.78 14.28 7.59
CA THR A 57 -5.64 15.13 6.75
C THR A 57 -6.98 15.50 7.40
N GLY A 58 -7.29 14.94 8.57
CA GLY A 58 -8.59 15.07 9.25
C GLY A 58 -9.74 14.37 8.53
N THR A 59 -9.46 13.30 7.79
CA THR A 59 -10.46 12.46 7.11
C THR A 59 -11.06 11.48 8.11
N LYS A 60 -12.37 11.27 8.04
CA LYS A 60 -13.06 10.27 8.85
C LYS A 60 -12.87 8.89 8.21
N VAL A 61 -12.42 7.91 8.99
CA VAL A 61 -12.32 6.51 8.57
C VAL A 61 -13.52 5.73 9.08
N GLU A 62 -14.12 4.92 8.21
CA GLU A 62 -15.20 4.00 8.55
C GLU A 62 -14.86 2.60 8.00
N ILE A 63 -15.06 1.57 8.81
CA ILE A 63 -14.89 0.17 8.40
C ILE A 63 -16.28 -0.42 8.20
N LEU A 64 -16.52 -0.96 7.01
CA LEU A 64 -17.81 -1.52 6.61
C LEU A 64 -17.70 -3.05 6.48
N SER A 65 -18.69 -3.75 7.02
CA SER A 65 -18.84 -5.20 6.85
C SER A 65 -19.36 -5.54 5.46
N THR A 66 -19.03 -6.73 4.96
CA THR A 66 -19.55 -7.28 3.70
C THR A 66 -20.86 -8.06 3.87
N GLU A 67 -21.49 -7.98 5.04
CA GLU A 67 -22.74 -8.71 5.35
C GLU A 67 -23.98 -8.14 4.65
N THR A 68 -23.95 -6.88 4.18
CA THR A 68 -25.04 -6.29 3.40
C THR A 68 -24.74 -6.36 1.90
N GLU A 69 -25.78 -6.25 1.07
CA GLU A 69 -25.62 -6.23 -0.39
C GLU A 69 -24.73 -5.07 -0.84
N GLU A 70 -24.87 -3.89 -0.23
CA GLU A 70 -24.03 -2.73 -0.52
C GLU A 70 -22.58 -2.94 -0.08
N GLY A 71 -22.36 -3.56 1.08
CA GLY A 71 -21.03 -3.90 1.57
C GLY A 71 -20.30 -4.89 0.66
N GLU A 72 -20.99 -5.93 0.21
CA GLU A 72 -20.46 -6.90 -0.75
C GLU A 72 -20.21 -6.26 -2.12
N MET A 73 -21.09 -5.36 -2.57
CA MET A 73 -20.88 -4.61 -3.81
C MET A 73 -19.64 -3.71 -3.72
N LEU A 74 -19.46 -3.00 -2.59
CA LEU A 74 -18.28 -2.18 -2.33
C LEU A 74 -17.00 -3.04 -2.39
N HIS A 75 -17.02 -4.23 -1.78
CA HIS A 75 -15.89 -5.15 -1.78
C HIS A 75 -15.57 -5.70 -3.18
N SER A 76 -16.55 -6.33 -3.82
CA SER A 76 -16.35 -7.09 -5.05
C SER A 76 -16.20 -6.22 -6.30
N THR A 77 -16.92 -5.09 -6.38
CA THR A 77 -16.98 -4.24 -7.58
C THR A 77 -16.00 -3.09 -7.51
N PHE A 78 -15.89 -2.43 -6.34
CA PHE A 78 -15.02 -1.27 -6.16
C PHE A 78 -13.67 -1.62 -5.52
N GLY A 79 -13.43 -2.90 -5.22
CA GLY A 79 -12.17 -3.39 -4.66
C GLY A 79 -12.03 -3.21 -3.15
N GLY A 80 -13.12 -2.87 -2.45
CA GLY A 80 -13.18 -2.80 -0.99
C GLY A 80 -12.60 -1.54 -0.35
N VAL A 81 -12.25 -0.53 -1.15
CA VAL A 81 -11.81 0.79 -0.66
C VAL A 81 -12.49 1.87 -1.47
N ALA A 82 -13.09 2.86 -0.79
CA ALA A 82 -13.70 4.02 -1.43
C ALA A 82 -13.48 5.27 -0.58
N ALA A 83 -13.67 6.45 -1.19
CA ALA A 83 -13.56 7.73 -0.53
C ALA A 83 -14.67 8.68 -0.97
N ILE A 84 -15.20 9.44 -0.01
CA ILE A 84 -16.08 10.59 -0.29
C ILE A 84 -15.21 11.85 -0.17
N LEU A 85 -15.09 12.57 -1.27
CA LEU A 85 -14.20 13.73 -1.35
C LEU A 85 -14.88 14.99 -0.81
N ARG A 86 -14.10 15.88 -0.17
CA ARG A 86 -14.59 17.17 0.34
C ARG A 86 -15.03 18.12 -0.79
N TYR A 87 -14.37 18.00 -1.94
CA TYR A 87 -14.63 18.81 -3.12
C TYR A 87 -14.49 17.93 -4.37
N LYS A 88 -15.09 18.38 -5.47
CA LYS A 88 -14.90 17.74 -6.76
C LYS A 88 -13.45 17.93 -7.22
N ILE A 89 -12.87 16.86 -7.77
CA ILE A 89 -11.57 16.90 -8.45
C ILE A 89 -11.86 17.00 -9.95
N ASP A 90 -11.13 17.88 -10.64
CA ASP A 90 -11.09 17.89 -12.10
C ASP A 90 -9.92 17.02 -12.56
N TYR A 91 -10.19 16.09 -13.49
CA TYR A 91 -9.23 15.14 -14.04
C TYR A 91 -8.83 15.51 -15.46
#